data_AF-A0A4Y6Q0Q9-F1
#
_entry.id   AF-A0A4Y6Q0Q9-F1
#
_cell.length_a   1.000
_cell.length_b   1.000
_cell.length_c   1.000
_cell.angle_alpha   90.00
_cell.angle_beta   90.00
_cell.angle_gamma   90.00
#
_symmetry.space_group_name_H-M   'P 1'
#
loop_
_entity.id
_entity.type
_entity.pdbx_description
1 polymer ?
#
loop_
_entity_poly.entity_id
_entity_poly.type
_entity_poly.pdbx_seq_one_letter_code
_entity_poly.pdbx_strand_id
1 'polypeptide(L)'
;MPYWITHGNTQMSITTTPHPERAELTNKGRQRSDLSQSTTSSRGRVLVAEDTPSERMVLRRLIEREGFEVVEATDGVEALELFAKHRFDLVLLDGMMPRRNGFEIVGEIKEMSGERFVPVIFVTGMDHEDALIACIEHGGDDVITKPFSHPMLRAKIGAMERIRDLYRERLQLSRRIAHDSAMAQQIYERAIFSGNIAVDRLQTWFAPAELFSGDVMLSAFRPDGGLDLLLGDFTGHGMAAAIGALPVADTFRHLSSRGASPAAIMEAIDERVHAILPVEMFFSACFVSLSAKLDHVDVWNAGMPDVLVVDRDGDKIKARATSRQIALGIQPIGRDPSREAVVERIPVHRGDRVVMYTDGVIEAANEYDEFFGQARLESAIVEARSAVDICDHIERRVTSFQAGRARDDIGLVVLGCEPWAVRETSVSTAGPERAAQTGERWQWQRLVRGVALARTDPVAEALESFQAESGAEGCREELSVVECIVNELYSNAVNHGVLGISGGLRSTADGFARYYATRKRRLSELDGGWVQLSMSWEAAHDHGGKLRVVVEDSGNGFDYRRLDRHKTSMSPGQHGLTLVRELCDTLRFSRGGRRVEATYWYECECDHAS
;
A
#
# COMPACT_ATOMS: atom_id res chain seq x y z
N MET A 1 -46.87 -23.29 16.59
CA MET A 1 -48.15 -22.76 17.12
C MET A 1 -48.99 -23.93 17.60
N PRO A 2 -49.87 -23.79 18.62
CA PRO A 2 -50.45 -22.53 19.12
C PRO A 2 -50.24 -22.22 20.62
N TYR A 3 -49.88 -20.96 20.91
CA TYR A 3 -50.60 -19.96 21.74
C TYR A 3 -51.91 -20.36 22.49
N TRP A 4 -52.36 -19.74 23.60
CA TRP A 4 -52.10 -18.45 24.33
C TRP A 4 -52.59 -18.56 25.82
N ILE A 5 -52.57 -17.45 26.60
CA ILE A 5 -53.28 -17.16 27.91
C ILE A 5 -52.51 -17.57 29.18
N THR A 6 -52.21 -16.75 30.21
CA THR A 6 -52.34 -15.29 30.52
C THR A 6 -51.28 -14.86 31.58
N HIS A 7 -51.11 -13.56 31.85
CA HIS A 7 -50.32 -13.03 32.99
C HIS A 7 -51.10 -11.95 33.77
N GLY A 8 -50.77 -11.75 35.06
CA GLY A 8 -51.28 -10.64 35.87
C GLY A 8 -50.38 -10.31 37.08
N ASN A 9 -50.08 -9.01 37.25
CA ASN A 9 -50.07 -8.17 38.48
C ASN A 9 -49.97 -8.85 39.89
N THR A 10 -49.23 -8.34 40.91
CA THR A 10 -48.57 -7.03 41.13
C THR A 10 -47.57 -7.02 42.33
N GLN A 11 -46.61 -6.07 42.34
CA GLN A 11 -46.02 -5.29 43.49
C GLN A 11 -45.29 -5.92 44.71
N MET A 12 -43.99 -5.56 44.87
CA MET A 12 -43.33 -4.75 45.95
C MET A 12 -41.79 -4.95 45.87
N SER A 13 -40.88 -3.99 45.60
CA SER A 13 -40.47 -2.73 46.31
C SER A 13 -39.63 -3.00 47.59
N ILE A 14 -38.47 -2.40 47.92
CA ILE A 14 -37.69 -1.20 47.47
C ILE A 14 -36.15 -1.52 47.68
N THR A 15 -35.11 -0.95 47.05
CA THR A 15 -34.43 0.33 47.39
C THR A 15 -33.16 0.61 46.54
N THR A 16 -33.02 1.83 46.00
CA THR A 16 -31.75 2.41 45.51
C THR A 16 -31.73 3.93 45.83
N THR A 17 -30.60 4.47 46.30
CA THR A 17 -30.43 5.89 46.70
C THR A 17 -29.40 6.62 45.81
N PRO A 18 -29.37 7.98 45.78
CA PRO A 18 -29.22 8.70 44.50
C PRO A 18 -27.96 9.60 44.33
N HIS A 19 -27.91 10.19 43.13
CA HIS A 19 -26.97 11.20 42.59
C HIS A 19 -26.94 12.54 43.37
N PRO A 20 -25.91 13.38 43.14
CA PRO A 20 -26.10 14.83 43.04
C PRO A 20 -25.48 15.47 41.78
N GLU A 21 -25.95 16.68 41.45
CA GLU A 21 -25.74 17.42 40.19
C GLU A 21 -24.51 18.37 40.13
N ARG A 22 -24.15 18.72 38.88
CA ARG A 22 -23.73 20.05 38.35
C ARG A 22 -22.59 20.87 38.97
N ALA A 23 -21.70 21.32 38.07
CA ALA A 23 -21.11 22.67 38.11
C ALA A 23 -20.95 23.23 36.68
N GLU A 24 -21.84 24.16 36.28
CA GLU A 24 -21.62 25.03 35.12
C GLU A 24 -20.79 26.25 35.58
N LEU A 25 -19.73 26.60 34.85
CA LEU A 25 -18.98 27.84 35.09
C LEU A 25 -19.01 28.72 33.84
N THR A 26 -19.76 29.80 33.96
CA THR A 26 -19.92 30.84 32.94
C THR A 26 -18.66 31.67 32.78
N ASN A 27 -18.34 32.10 31.55
CA ASN A 27 -17.68 33.39 31.35
C ASN A 27 -18.17 34.08 30.07
N LYS A 28 -19.01 35.11 30.24
CA LYS A 28 -19.37 36.06 29.19
C LYS A 28 -18.51 37.31 29.35
N GLY A 29 -17.86 37.74 28.26
CA GLY A 29 -17.66 39.18 28.04
C GLY A 29 -16.23 39.65 27.78
N ARG A 30 -15.84 39.68 26.50
CA ARG A 30 -15.19 40.87 25.95
C ARG A 30 -15.81 41.19 24.60
N GLN A 31 -16.38 42.39 24.49
CA GLN A 31 -17.17 42.81 23.32
C GLN A 31 -16.28 43.38 22.22
N ARG A 32 -16.64 43.01 20.97
CA ARG A 32 -16.80 43.90 19.80
C ARG A 32 -15.83 45.08 19.65
N SER A 33 -14.90 44.94 18.71
CA SER A 33 -14.63 45.98 17.71
C SER A 33 -13.97 45.36 16.47
N ASP A 34 -14.78 44.77 15.58
CA ASP A 34 -14.46 44.57 14.15
C ASP A 34 -15.71 44.00 13.44
N LEU A 35 -16.66 44.88 13.11
CA LEU A 35 -17.78 44.59 12.20
C LEU A 35 -17.76 45.57 11.03
N SER A 36 -16.82 45.38 10.09
CA SER A 36 -16.88 46.05 8.79
C SER A 36 -15.99 45.39 7.73
N GLN A 37 -16.25 44.11 7.42
CA GLN A 37 -15.97 43.50 6.10
C GLN A 37 -16.63 42.12 6.01
N SER A 38 -17.92 42.10 5.66
CA SER A 38 -18.53 40.88 5.11
C SER A 38 -18.03 40.75 3.66
N THR A 39 -16.97 39.98 3.46
CA THR A 39 -16.62 39.49 2.12
C THR A 39 -17.71 38.52 1.70
N THR A 40 -18.59 38.96 0.80
CA THR A 40 -19.55 38.08 0.12
C THR A 40 -18.78 37.03 -0.67
N SER A 41 -18.62 35.84 -0.09
CA SER A 41 -18.05 34.68 -0.75
C SER A 41 -18.90 34.36 -1.99
N SER A 42 -18.33 34.51 -3.18
CA SER A 42 -19.00 34.12 -4.43
C SER A 42 -19.37 32.64 -4.40
N ARG A 43 -20.54 32.28 -4.92
CA ARG A 43 -21.05 30.88 -4.95
C ARG A 43 -20.32 29.96 -5.94
N GLY A 44 -19.30 30.47 -6.61
CA GLY A 44 -18.57 29.81 -7.69
C GLY A 44 -18.56 30.68 -8.93
N ARG A 45 -18.00 30.14 -10.01
CA ARG A 45 -17.89 30.81 -11.31
C ARG A 45 -18.75 30.12 -12.38
N VAL A 46 -19.49 30.90 -13.14
CA VAL A 46 -20.37 30.42 -14.23
C VAL A 46 -19.85 30.93 -15.57
N LEU A 47 -19.72 30.03 -16.54
CA LEU A 47 -19.50 30.39 -17.94
C LEU A 47 -20.87 30.62 -18.59
N VAL A 48 -21.08 31.76 -19.25
CA VAL A 48 -22.30 32.06 -20.02
C VAL A 48 -21.89 32.31 -21.46
N ALA A 49 -22.13 31.32 -22.32
CA ALA A 49 -21.92 31.43 -23.77
C ALA A 49 -23.26 31.68 -24.46
N GLU A 50 -23.37 32.83 -25.13
CA GLU A 50 -24.59 33.35 -25.72
C GLU A 50 -24.17 34.39 -26.76
N ASP A 51 -24.63 34.31 -28.01
CA ASP A 51 -24.14 35.21 -29.05
C ASP A 51 -24.80 36.60 -28.97
N THR A 52 -26.08 36.61 -28.61
CA THR A 52 -26.95 37.79 -28.67
C THR A 52 -26.67 38.71 -27.47
N PRO A 53 -26.09 39.92 -27.67
CA PRO A 53 -25.56 40.73 -26.57
C PRO A 53 -26.59 41.16 -25.52
N SER A 54 -27.86 41.37 -25.94
CA SER A 54 -28.96 41.69 -25.03
C SER A 54 -29.36 40.50 -24.15
N GLU A 55 -29.36 39.28 -24.70
CA GLU A 55 -29.73 38.07 -23.96
C GLU A 55 -28.59 37.66 -23.02
N ARG A 56 -27.34 37.79 -23.46
CA ARG A 56 -26.15 37.57 -22.62
C ARG A 56 -26.11 38.51 -21.42
N MET A 57 -26.40 39.80 -21.65
CA MET A 57 -26.52 40.80 -20.58
C MET A 57 -27.64 40.48 -19.59
N VAL A 58 -28.77 39.92 -20.04
CA VAL A 58 -29.86 39.48 -19.16
C VAL A 58 -29.42 38.25 -18.36
N LEU A 59 -28.93 37.19 -19.00
CA LEU A 59 -28.45 35.98 -18.35
C LEU A 59 -27.38 36.32 -17.30
N ARG A 60 -26.35 37.08 -17.68
CA ARG A 60 -25.32 37.57 -16.77
C ARG A 60 -25.91 38.21 -15.52
N ARG A 61 -26.79 39.20 -15.65
CA ARG A 61 -27.39 39.90 -14.50
C ARG A 61 -28.22 38.99 -13.61
N LEU A 62 -28.92 38.01 -14.18
CA LEU A 62 -29.70 37.03 -13.39
C LEU A 62 -28.78 36.10 -12.59
N ILE A 63 -27.62 35.72 -13.14
CA ILE A 63 -26.64 34.83 -12.51
C ILE A 63 -25.76 35.56 -11.48
N GLU A 64 -25.32 36.78 -11.78
CA GLU A 64 -24.68 37.68 -10.81
C GLU A 64 -25.59 37.91 -9.59
N ARG A 65 -26.91 38.08 -9.82
CA ARG A 65 -27.90 38.25 -8.74
C ARG A 65 -28.08 36.99 -7.87
N GLU A 66 -27.86 35.81 -8.41
CA GLU A 66 -27.82 34.57 -7.61
C GLU A 66 -26.55 34.46 -6.77
N GLY A 67 -25.52 35.30 -6.99
CA GLY A 67 -24.29 35.36 -6.20
C GLY A 67 -23.08 34.67 -6.84
N PHE A 68 -23.11 34.41 -8.16
CA PHE A 68 -22.01 33.83 -8.90
C PHE A 68 -21.14 34.89 -9.59
N GLU A 69 -19.87 34.56 -9.81
CA GLU A 69 -19.02 35.28 -10.76
C GLU A 69 -19.34 34.81 -12.18
N VAL A 70 -19.64 35.73 -13.10
CA VAL A 70 -19.93 35.39 -14.51
C VAL A 70 -18.73 35.68 -15.40
N VAL A 71 -18.37 34.71 -16.23
CA VAL A 71 -17.51 34.93 -17.40
C VAL A 71 -18.37 34.76 -18.65
N GLU A 72 -18.35 35.76 -19.52
CA GLU A 72 -19.12 35.80 -20.77
C GLU A 72 -18.28 35.23 -21.93
N ALA A 73 -18.95 34.55 -22.86
CA ALA A 73 -18.43 34.18 -24.17
C ALA A 73 -19.45 34.50 -25.27
N THR A 74 -19.02 34.90 -26.46
CA THR A 74 -19.91 35.24 -27.59
C THR A 74 -20.22 34.07 -28.52
N ASP A 75 -19.55 32.93 -28.36
CA ASP A 75 -19.78 31.70 -29.14
C ASP A 75 -19.01 30.52 -28.53
N GLY A 76 -19.18 29.34 -29.14
CA GLY A 76 -18.56 28.10 -28.65
C GLY A 76 -17.03 28.03 -28.74
N VAL A 77 -16.38 28.80 -29.62
CA VAL A 77 -14.91 28.81 -29.70
C VAL A 77 -14.34 29.56 -28.50
N GLU A 78 -14.88 30.75 -28.22
CA GLU A 78 -14.48 31.53 -27.04
C GLU A 78 -14.84 30.79 -25.74
N ALA A 79 -15.99 30.12 -25.69
CA ALA A 79 -16.42 29.31 -24.55
C ALA A 79 -15.39 28.22 -24.19
N LEU A 80 -14.94 27.44 -25.18
CA LEU A 80 -13.91 26.41 -24.99
C LEU A 80 -12.55 27.00 -24.57
N GLU A 81 -12.13 28.11 -25.20
CA GLU A 81 -10.91 28.81 -24.81
C GLU A 81 -10.94 29.30 -23.35
N LEU A 82 -12.07 29.84 -22.91
CA LEU A 82 -12.26 30.29 -21.53
C LEU A 82 -12.35 29.10 -20.56
N PHE A 83 -13.00 28.01 -20.96
CA PHE A 83 -13.08 26.77 -20.18
C PHE A 83 -11.70 26.11 -19.98
N ALA A 84 -10.78 26.27 -20.94
CA ALA A 84 -9.39 25.84 -20.79
C ALA A 84 -8.59 26.72 -19.79
N LYS A 85 -8.87 28.03 -19.77
CA LYS A 85 -8.13 29.04 -18.98
C LYS A 85 -8.62 29.19 -17.54
N HIS A 86 -9.88 28.85 -17.27
CA HIS A 86 -10.54 29.09 -15.98
C HIS A 86 -11.21 27.82 -15.44
N ARG A 87 -11.59 27.84 -14.16
CA ARG A 87 -12.43 26.79 -13.55
C ARG A 87 -13.84 27.31 -13.39
N PHE A 88 -14.80 26.47 -13.76
CA PHE A 88 -16.24 26.77 -13.69
C PHE A 88 -16.95 25.74 -12.83
N ASP A 89 -17.97 26.19 -12.10
CA ASP A 89 -18.84 25.40 -11.25
C ASP A 89 -20.21 25.12 -11.91
N LEU A 90 -20.48 25.76 -13.05
CA LEU A 90 -21.63 25.61 -13.94
C LEU A 90 -21.31 26.26 -15.30
N VAL A 91 -21.88 25.74 -16.38
CA VAL A 91 -21.88 26.36 -17.71
C VAL A 91 -23.33 26.54 -18.17
N LEU A 92 -23.64 27.71 -18.71
CA LEU A 92 -24.84 27.99 -19.49
C LEU A 92 -24.42 28.20 -20.95
N LEU A 93 -24.98 27.42 -21.87
CA LEU A 93 -24.71 27.52 -23.32
C LEU A 93 -26.01 27.80 -24.06
N ASP A 94 -26.04 28.76 -24.98
CA ASP A 94 -27.06 28.71 -26.04
C ASP A 94 -26.78 27.49 -26.93
N GLY A 95 -27.85 26.76 -27.25
CA GLY A 95 -27.82 25.65 -28.19
C GLY A 95 -27.61 26.08 -29.64
N MET A 96 -27.79 27.36 -29.99
CA MET A 96 -27.60 27.87 -31.35
C MET A 96 -26.70 29.11 -31.35
N MET A 97 -25.42 28.93 -31.71
CA MET A 97 -24.42 30.01 -31.78
C MET A 97 -23.60 29.92 -33.07
N PRO A 98 -23.07 31.05 -33.59
CA PRO A 98 -22.17 31.08 -34.74
C PRO A 98 -20.80 30.45 -34.41
N ARG A 99 -20.00 30.18 -35.46
CA ARG A 99 -18.68 29.52 -35.41
C ARG A 99 -18.68 28.07 -34.92
N ARG A 100 -19.16 27.79 -33.70
CA ARG A 100 -19.37 26.46 -33.14
C ARG A 100 -20.61 26.45 -32.26
N ASN A 101 -21.45 25.44 -32.46
CA ASN A 101 -22.74 25.30 -31.80
C ASN A 101 -22.58 24.81 -30.34
N GLY A 102 -23.47 25.21 -29.42
CA GLY A 102 -23.42 24.78 -28.02
C GLY A 102 -23.52 23.26 -27.82
N PHE A 103 -24.37 22.58 -28.60
CA PHE A 103 -24.49 21.12 -28.58
C PHE A 103 -23.24 20.42 -29.14
N GLU A 104 -22.49 21.05 -30.05
CA GLU A 104 -21.25 20.47 -30.59
C GLU A 104 -20.09 20.50 -29.57
N ILE A 105 -20.05 21.50 -28.68
CA ILE A 105 -18.90 21.72 -27.77
C ILE A 105 -19.06 21.08 -26.38
N VAL A 106 -20.26 20.64 -25.99
CA VAL A 106 -20.49 20.10 -24.64
C VAL A 106 -19.65 18.84 -24.38
N GLY A 107 -19.44 17.98 -25.38
CA GLY A 107 -18.54 16.82 -25.25
C GLY A 107 -17.11 17.20 -24.88
N GLU A 108 -16.55 18.22 -25.53
CA GLU A 108 -15.22 18.77 -25.22
C GLU A 108 -15.19 19.39 -23.81
N ILE A 109 -16.24 20.13 -23.41
CA ILE A 109 -16.36 20.68 -22.05
C ILE A 109 -16.40 19.57 -20.98
N LYS A 110 -17.09 18.46 -21.25
CA LYS A 110 -17.13 17.29 -20.37
C LYS A 110 -15.78 16.59 -20.29
N GLU A 111 -15.10 16.38 -21.42
CA GLU A 111 -13.75 15.81 -21.45
C GLU A 111 -12.74 16.68 -20.67
N MET A 112 -12.74 17.99 -20.90
CA MET A 112 -11.90 18.96 -20.18
C MET A 112 -12.21 19.07 -18.68
N SER A 113 -13.40 18.62 -18.24
CA SER A 113 -13.77 18.57 -16.83
C SER A 113 -13.14 17.39 -16.08
N GLY A 114 -12.86 16.29 -16.79
CA GLY A 114 -12.26 15.07 -16.24
C GLY A 114 -13.10 14.47 -15.11
N GLU A 115 -12.48 14.16 -13.97
CA GLU A 115 -13.17 13.65 -12.76
C GLU A 115 -14.17 14.65 -12.14
N ARG A 116 -14.13 15.94 -12.52
CA ARG A 116 -15.06 16.93 -11.95
C ARG A 116 -16.37 16.90 -12.70
N PHE A 117 -17.48 16.69 -11.99
CA PHE A 117 -18.78 17.05 -12.53
C PHE A 117 -18.89 18.57 -12.64
N VAL A 118 -18.96 19.09 -13.87
CA VAL A 118 -19.37 20.46 -14.17
C VAL A 118 -20.71 20.38 -14.91
N PRO A 119 -21.80 20.93 -14.33
CA PRO A 119 -23.08 20.95 -15.00
C PRO A 119 -23.06 21.91 -16.19
N VAL A 120 -23.68 21.50 -17.29
CA VAL A 120 -23.90 22.22 -18.53
C VAL A 120 -25.40 22.26 -18.75
N ILE A 121 -25.99 23.47 -18.64
CA ILE A 121 -27.41 23.70 -18.89
C ILE A 121 -27.54 24.44 -20.22
N PHE A 122 -28.28 23.87 -21.16
CA PHE A 122 -28.61 24.57 -22.40
C PHE A 122 -29.69 25.63 -22.17
N VAL A 123 -29.54 26.80 -22.79
CA VAL A 123 -30.50 27.91 -22.75
C VAL A 123 -30.86 28.27 -24.20
N THR A 124 -31.86 27.63 -24.78
CA THR A 124 -32.11 27.64 -26.24
C THR A 124 -33.51 28.15 -26.60
N GLY A 125 -33.66 28.72 -27.80
CA GLY A 125 -34.96 29.08 -28.38
C GLY A 125 -35.71 27.94 -29.06
N MET A 126 -35.17 26.72 -29.05
CA MET A 126 -35.82 25.52 -29.62
C MET A 126 -37.06 25.09 -28.85
N ASP A 127 -37.94 24.35 -29.53
CA ASP A 127 -39.06 23.64 -28.90
C ASP A 127 -38.56 22.66 -27.83
N HIS A 128 -39.34 22.51 -26.75
CA HIS A 128 -38.87 21.86 -25.53
C HIS A 128 -38.49 20.38 -25.68
N GLU A 129 -39.20 19.66 -26.55
CA GLU A 129 -38.96 18.24 -26.83
C GLU A 129 -37.66 18.06 -27.62
N ASP A 130 -37.49 18.78 -28.73
CA ASP A 130 -36.25 18.78 -29.53
C ASP A 130 -35.03 19.20 -28.71
N ALA A 131 -35.20 20.22 -27.86
CA ALA A 131 -34.15 20.73 -26.97
C ALA A 131 -33.73 19.71 -25.90
N LEU A 132 -34.66 18.88 -25.40
CA LEU A 132 -34.37 17.79 -24.47
C LEU A 132 -33.66 16.62 -25.17
N ILE A 133 -34.11 16.25 -26.38
CA ILE A 133 -33.47 15.20 -27.19
C ILE A 133 -32.02 15.58 -27.47
N ALA A 134 -31.78 16.77 -28.02
CA ALA A 134 -30.43 17.28 -28.29
C ALA A 134 -29.57 17.39 -27.02
N CYS A 135 -30.15 17.79 -25.88
CA CYS A 135 -29.44 17.81 -24.60
C CYS A 135 -28.91 16.42 -24.21
N ILE A 136 -29.73 15.37 -24.36
CA ILE A 136 -29.36 13.99 -24.01
C ILE A 136 -28.35 13.43 -25.01
N GLU A 137 -28.60 13.57 -26.31
CA GLU A 137 -27.72 13.04 -27.38
C GLU A 137 -26.30 13.62 -27.32
N HIS A 138 -26.17 14.89 -26.93
CA HIS A 138 -24.88 15.57 -26.83
C HIS A 138 -24.26 15.55 -25.42
N GLY A 139 -24.96 15.00 -24.40
CA GLY A 139 -24.41 14.83 -23.05
C GLY A 139 -24.42 16.09 -22.17
N GLY A 140 -25.38 17.00 -22.36
CA GLY A 140 -25.73 18.04 -21.39
C GLY A 140 -26.56 17.50 -20.22
N ASP A 141 -26.64 18.24 -19.12
CA ASP A 141 -27.29 17.77 -17.88
C ASP A 141 -28.72 18.31 -17.70
N ASP A 142 -29.05 19.45 -18.32
CA ASP A 142 -30.40 20.03 -18.31
C ASP A 142 -30.60 21.06 -19.44
N VAL A 143 -31.85 21.45 -19.68
CA VAL A 143 -32.22 22.47 -20.66
C VAL A 143 -33.27 23.45 -20.12
N ILE A 144 -33.19 24.69 -20.60
CA ILE A 144 -34.10 25.81 -20.36
C ILE A 144 -34.48 26.39 -21.72
N THR A 145 -35.78 26.43 -22.02
CA THR A 145 -36.28 27.04 -23.25
C THR A 145 -36.53 28.54 -23.07
N LYS A 146 -36.21 29.34 -24.10
CA LYS A 146 -36.53 30.77 -24.17
C LYS A 146 -37.99 30.94 -24.64
N PRO A 147 -38.80 31.84 -24.06
CA PRO A 147 -38.52 32.71 -22.92
C PRO A 147 -38.66 31.97 -21.58
N PHE A 148 -37.68 32.14 -20.69
CA PHE A 148 -37.68 31.53 -19.36
C PHE A 148 -37.96 32.55 -18.24
N SER A 149 -38.46 32.06 -17.09
CA SER A 149 -38.59 32.86 -15.88
C SER A 149 -37.36 32.69 -14.98
N HIS A 150 -36.95 33.76 -14.29
CA HIS A 150 -35.84 33.69 -13.34
C HIS A 150 -36.05 32.66 -12.20
N PRO A 151 -37.27 32.46 -11.64
CA PRO A 151 -37.52 31.36 -10.70
C PRO A 151 -37.22 29.96 -11.28
N MET A 152 -37.49 29.72 -12.57
CA MET A 152 -37.16 28.46 -13.24
C MET A 152 -35.64 28.27 -13.36
N LEU A 153 -34.93 29.31 -13.85
CA LEU A 153 -33.47 29.32 -13.95
C LEU A 153 -32.82 29.02 -12.60
N ARG A 154 -33.23 29.73 -11.55
CA ARG A 154 -32.76 29.51 -10.17
C ARG A 154 -33.04 28.09 -9.65
N ALA A 155 -34.23 27.53 -9.95
CA ALA A 155 -34.59 26.19 -9.51
C ALA A 155 -33.70 25.10 -10.15
N LYS A 156 -33.44 25.21 -11.45
CA LYS A 156 -32.59 24.29 -12.21
C LYS A 156 -31.11 24.39 -11.81
N ILE A 157 -30.59 25.62 -11.68
CA ILE A 157 -29.24 25.86 -11.12
C ILE A 157 -29.10 25.22 -9.73
N GLY A 158 -30.07 25.47 -8.83
CA GLY A 158 -30.06 24.89 -7.49
C GLY A 158 -30.12 23.35 -7.48
N ALA A 159 -30.73 22.72 -8.49
CA ALA A 159 -30.70 21.28 -8.66
C ALA A 159 -29.32 20.78 -9.11
N MET A 160 -28.71 21.44 -10.10
CA MET A 160 -27.38 21.11 -10.60
C MET A 160 -26.26 21.35 -9.57
N GLU A 161 -26.38 22.38 -8.71
CA GLU A 161 -25.49 22.58 -7.57
C GLU A 161 -25.53 21.38 -6.61
N ARG A 162 -26.72 20.88 -6.23
CA ARG A 162 -26.83 19.71 -5.34
C ARG A 162 -26.21 18.46 -5.96
N ILE A 163 -26.40 18.22 -7.26
CA ILE A 163 -25.80 17.09 -7.97
C ILE A 163 -24.26 17.24 -7.96
N ARG A 164 -23.74 18.41 -8.35
CA ARG A 164 -22.29 18.70 -8.32
C ARG A 164 -21.67 18.49 -6.95
N ASP A 165 -22.35 18.94 -5.90
CA ASP A 165 -21.83 18.85 -4.54
C ASP A 165 -21.83 17.40 -4.03
N LEU A 166 -22.83 16.58 -4.41
CA LEU A 166 -22.82 15.11 -4.19
C LEU A 166 -21.67 14.40 -4.95
N TYR A 167 -21.41 14.76 -6.22
CA TYR A 167 -20.27 14.23 -6.97
C TYR A 167 -18.93 14.62 -6.31
N ARG A 168 -18.83 15.84 -5.78
CA ARG A 168 -17.66 16.36 -5.06
C ARG A 168 -17.44 15.60 -3.75
N GLU A 169 -18.49 15.31 -2.99
CA GLU A 169 -18.43 14.48 -1.78
C GLU A 169 -18.02 13.03 -2.09
N ARG A 170 -18.64 12.39 -3.09
CA ARG A 170 -18.26 11.04 -3.55
C ARG A 170 -16.78 10.95 -3.91
N LEU A 171 -16.25 11.94 -4.65
CA LEU A 171 -14.85 11.97 -5.05
C LEU A 171 -13.91 12.17 -3.84
N GLN A 172 -14.31 12.96 -2.84
CA GLN A 172 -13.55 13.10 -1.60
C GLN A 172 -13.52 11.80 -0.77
N LEU A 173 -14.67 11.13 -0.62
CA LEU A 173 -14.76 9.84 0.08
C LEU A 173 -13.94 8.77 -0.63
N SER A 174 -14.06 8.65 -1.95
CA SER A 174 -13.25 7.72 -2.76
C SER A 174 -11.75 7.96 -2.62
N ARG A 175 -11.31 9.24 -2.58
CA ARG A 175 -9.90 9.59 -2.35
C ARG A 175 -9.41 9.27 -0.93
N ARG A 176 -10.26 9.42 0.10
CA ARG A 176 -9.92 9.00 1.47
C ARG A 176 -9.76 7.48 1.55
N ILE A 177 -10.74 6.73 1.05
CA ILE A 177 -10.68 5.26 1.02
C ILE A 177 -9.41 4.79 0.29
N ALA A 178 -9.11 5.35 -0.89
CA ALA A 178 -7.90 4.99 -1.65
C ALA A 178 -6.59 5.33 -0.89
N HIS A 179 -6.55 6.45 -0.16
CA HIS A 179 -5.41 6.83 0.67
C HIS A 179 -5.24 5.88 1.87
N ASP A 180 -6.33 5.59 2.59
CA ASP A 180 -6.30 4.76 3.79
C ASP A 180 -5.97 3.30 3.45
N SER A 181 -6.49 2.79 2.33
CA SER A 181 -6.09 1.49 1.77
C SER A 181 -4.61 1.46 1.37
N ALA A 182 -4.07 2.53 0.76
CA ALA A 182 -2.66 2.61 0.40
C ALA A 182 -1.73 2.64 1.63
N MET A 183 -2.10 3.37 2.70
CA MET A 183 -1.35 3.36 3.96
C MET A 183 -1.37 1.96 4.60
N ALA A 184 -2.54 1.33 4.69
CA ALA A 184 -2.67 -0.02 5.24
C ALA A 184 -1.82 -1.04 4.45
N GLN A 185 -1.77 -0.92 3.12
CA GLN A 185 -0.90 -1.73 2.26
C GLN A 185 0.59 -1.50 2.55
N GLN A 186 1.04 -0.26 2.76
CA GLN A 186 2.44 0.01 3.11
C GLN A 186 2.83 -0.60 4.47
N ILE A 187 1.94 -0.53 5.46
CA ILE A 187 2.14 -1.14 6.79
C ILE A 187 2.24 -2.66 6.64
N TYR A 188 1.33 -3.27 5.86
CA TYR A 188 1.35 -4.69 5.55
C TYR A 188 2.65 -5.13 4.86
N GLU A 189 3.06 -4.43 3.80
CA GLU A 189 4.29 -4.71 3.05
C GLU A 189 5.55 -4.64 3.93
N ARG A 190 5.64 -3.62 4.80
CA ARG A 190 6.80 -3.46 5.70
C ARG A 190 6.86 -4.57 6.74
N ALA A 191 5.74 -4.86 7.40
CA ALA A 191 5.71 -5.84 8.46
C ALA A 191 5.84 -7.29 7.95
N ILE A 192 5.19 -7.66 6.84
CA ILE A 192 5.26 -9.02 6.30
C ILE A 192 6.53 -9.23 5.48
N PHE A 193 6.75 -8.47 4.40
CA PHE A 193 7.85 -8.77 3.47
C PHE A 193 9.21 -8.20 3.91
N SER A 194 9.27 -7.01 4.51
CA SER A 194 10.57 -6.35 4.77
C SER A 194 11.34 -6.95 5.95
N GLY A 195 10.66 -7.63 6.89
CA GLY A 195 11.31 -8.36 7.98
C GLY A 195 11.77 -9.78 7.61
N ASN A 196 11.68 -10.19 6.34
CA ASN A 196 12.10 -11.51 5.90
C ASN A 196 13.62 -11.57 5.68
N ILE A 197 14.25 -12.63 6.17
CA ILE A 197 15.70 -12.84 6.13
C ILE A 197 16.05 -13.88 5.05
N ALA A 198 17.27 -13.84 4.52
CA ALA A 198 17.77 -14.74 3.46
C ALA A 198 17.00 -14.67 2.12
N VAL A 199 16.28 -13.57 1.87
CA VAL A 199 15.51 -13.33 0.63
C VAL A 199 16.41 -13.33 -0.62
N ASP A 200 17.71 -13.04 -0.47
CA ASP A 200 18.73 -13.18 -1.52
C ASP A 200 18.97 -14.63 -1.98
N ARG A 201 18.45 -15.62 -1.23
CA ARG A 201 18.67 -17.07 -1.43
C ARG A 201 17.38 -17.87 -1.57
N LEU A 202 16.23 -17.23 -1.43
CA LEU A 202 14.92 -17.80 -1.73
C LEU A 202 14.55 -17.41 -3.16
N GLN A 203 14.22 -18.39 -4.00
CA GLN A 203 13.54 -18.10 -5.26
C GLN A 203 12.06 -17.96 -4.90
N THR A 204 11.48 -16.80 -5.22
CA THR A 204 10.11 -16.46 -4.82
C THR A 204 9.31 -15.92 -6.00
N TRP A 205 8.04 -16.31 -6.04
CA TRP A 205 7.03 -15.72 -6.90
C TRP A 205 5.77 -15.50 -6.06
N PHE A 206 5.39 -14.23 -5.91
CA PHE A 206 4.15 -13.81 -5.25
C PHE A 206 3.38 -12.90 -6.20
N ALA A 207 2.11 -13.24 -6.46
CA ALA A 207 1.23 -12.46 -7.33
C ALA A 207 -0.19 -12.41 -6.73
N PRO A 208 -0.57 -11.28 -6.11
CA PRO A 208 -1.89 -11.15 -5.49
C PRO A 208 -3.00 -10.88 -6.52
N ALA A 209 -4.19 -11.42 -6.27
CA ALA A 209 -5.42 -11.14 -7.00
C ALA A 209 -6.08 -9.80 -6.59
N GLU A 210 -5.91 -9.38 -5.33
CA GLU A 210 -6.40 -8.10 -4.79
C GLU A 210 -5.28 -7.20 -4.24
N LEU A 211 -5.63 -6.15 -3.50
CA LEU A 211 -4.69 -5.17 -2.92
C LEU A 211 -3.89 -5.74 -1.75
N PHE A 212 -4.44 -6.73 -1.05
CA PHE A 212 -3.77 -7.47 0.03
C PHE A 212 -3.89 -8.97 -0.28
N SER A 213 -2.77 -9.67 -0.25
CA SER A 213 -2.71 -11.12 -0.39
C SER A 213 -3.20 -11.81 0.89
N GLY A 214 -3.98 -12.87 0.75
CA GLY A 214 -4.12 -13.96 1.73
C GLY A 214 -2.79 -14.69 1.94
N ASP A 215 -2.04 -14.89 0.86
CA ASP A 215 -0.70 -15.48 0.87
C ASP A 215 0.33 -14.67 1.70
N VAL A 216 0.95 -15.35 2.65
CA VAL A 216 1.97 -14.83 3.56
C VAL A 216 3.20 -15.73 3.55
N MET A 217 4.36 -15.14 3.26
CA MET A 217 5.67 -15.78 3.43
C MET A 217 6.45 -15.10 4.54
N LEU A 218 7.00 -15.91 5.45
CA LEU A 218 7.87 -15.47 6.54
C LEU A 218 9.17 -16.27 6.54
N SER A 219 10.28 -15.62 6.87
CA SER A 219 11.57 -16.27 7.03
C SER A 219 12.39 -15.68 8.18
N ALA A 220 13.05 -16.54 8.96
CA ALA A 220 13.86 -16.15 10.12
C ALA A 220 15.03 -17.12 10.33
N PHE A 221 16.19 -16.58 10.73
CA PHE A 221 17.29 -17.43 11.23
C PHE A 221 17.05 -17.84 12.68
N ARG A 222 17.42 -19.08 12.98
CA ARG A 222 17.47 -19.65 14.33
C ARG A 222 18.85 -19.43 14.98
N PRO A 223 18.95 -19.43 16.32
CA PRO A 223 20.23 -19.31 17.03
C PRO A 223 21.28 -20.38 16.71
N ASP A 224 20.86 -21.57 16.26
CA ASP A 224 21.77 -22.64 15.83
C ASP A 224 22.24 -22.50 14.38
N GLY A 225 21.92 -21.37 13.74
CA GLY A 225 22.19 -21.06 12.34
C GLY A 225 21.12 -21.59 11.37
N GLY A 226 20.15 -22.39 11.85
CA GLY A 226 19.05 -22.93 11.05
C GLY A 226 18.20 -21.84 10.37
N LEU A 227 17.44 -22.21 9.35
CA LEU A 227 16.48 -21.31 8.68
C LEU A 227 15.07 -21.87 8.84
N ASP A 228 14.19 -21.07 9.43
CA ASP A 228 12.75 -21.32 9.45
C ASP A 228 12.09 -20.54 8.30
N LEU A 229 11.22 -21.22 7.57
CA LEU A 229 10.30 -20.65 6.59
C LEU A 229 8.87 -21.02 6.95
N LEU A 230 7.95 -20.09 6.78
CA LEU A 230 6.50 -20.34 6.80
C LEU A 230 5.92 -19.77 5.50
N LEU A 231 5.14 -20.59 4.81
CA LEU A 231 4.22 -20.15 3.75
C LEU A 231 2.82 -20.54 4.20
N GLY A 232 1.90 -19.58 4.21
CA GLY A 232 0.51 -19.85 4.52
C GLY A 232 -0.43 -18.93 3.76
N ASP A 233 -1.69 -19.32 3.75
CA ASP A 233 -2.80 -18.64 3.10
C ASP A 233 -3.93 -18.44 4.11
N PHE A 234 -4.51 -17.24 4.11
CA PHE A 234 -5.71 -16.91 4.85
C PHE A 234 -6.93 -17.03 3.94
N THR A 235 -7.97 -17.72 4.41
CA THR A 235 -9.20 -17.86 3.62
C THR A 235 -9.80 -16.52 3.24
N GLY A 236 -9.78 -16.22 1.94
CA GLY A 236 -10.26 -14.97 1.39
C GLY A 236 -9.19 -13.87 1.43
N HIS A 237 -9.16 -13.10 0.35
CA HIS A 237 -8.21 -12.04 0.11
C HIS A 237 -8.61 -10.70 0.79
N GLY A 238 -7.71 -9.72 0.75
CA GLY A 238 -8.00 -8.36 1.18
C GLY A 238 -7.70 -8.08 2.66
N MET A 239 -8.33 -7.03 3.20
CA MET A 239 -7.95 -6.44 4.50
C MET A 239 -8.14 -7.39 5.69
N ALA A 240 -9.01 -8.40 5.57
CA ALA A 240 -9.28 -9.36 6.64
C ALA A 240 -8.09 -10.32 6.87
N ALA A 241 -7.49 -10.85 5.80
CA ALA A 241 -6.24 -11.61 5.86
C ALA A 241 -5.08 -10.78 6.45
N ALA A 242 -4.97 -9.51 6.03
CA ALA A 242 -3.93 -8.61 6.50
C ALA A 242 -3.93 -8.38 8.04
N ILE A 243 -5.11 -8.43 8.67
CA ILE A 243 -5.26 -8.33 10.14
C ILE A 243 -4.70 -9.58 10.84
N GLY A 244 -4.85 -10.77 10.25
CA GLY A 244 -4.31 -12.02 10.80
C GLY A 244 -2.78 -12.13 10.64
N ALA A 245 -2.28 -11.78 9.45
CA ALA A 245 -0.88 -11.94 9.08
C ALA A 245 0.10 -11.21 10.00
N LEU A 246 -0.24 -9.99 10.46
CA LEU A 246 0.63 -9.14 11.28
C LEU A 246 1.00 -9.83 12.63
N PRO A 247 0.05 -10.26 13.47
CA PRO A 247 0.33 -11.08 14.65
C PRO A 247 1.07 -12.40 14.37
N VAL A 248 0.80 -13.06 13.23
CA VAL A 248 1.49 -14.30 12.84
C VAL A 248 2.96 -14.03 12.56
N ALA A 249 3.28 -12.96 11.82
CA ALA A 249 4.64 -12.55 11.50
C ALA A 249 5.48 -12.23 12.75
N ASP A 250 4.91 -11.48 13.69
CA ASP A 250 5.56 -11.15 14.97
C ASP A 250 5.81 -12.41 15.80
N THR A 251 4.79 -13.26 15.96
CA THR A 251 4.87 -14.51 16.74
C THR A 251 5.91 -15.48 16.15
N PHE A 252 5.90 -15.68 14.83
CA PHE A 252 6.85 -16.52 14.11
C PHE A 252 8.29 -16.04 14.32
N ARG A 253 8.58 -14.75 14.07
CA ARG A 253 9.96 -14.20 14.17
C ARG A 253 10.47 -14.20 15.61
N HIS A 254 9.62 -13.82 16.57
CA HIS A 254 9.98 -13.80 17.99
C HIS A 254 10.34 -15.19 18.52
N LEU A 255 9.61 -16.24 18.11
CA LEU A 255 9.86 -17.60 18.58
C LEU A 255 11.01 -18.29 17.81
N SER A 256 11.11 -18.09 16.49
CA SER A 256 12.23 -18.63 15.68
C SER A 256 13.58 -18.05 16.12
N SER A 257 13.65 -16.74 16.36
CA SER A 257 14.88 -16.08 16.87
C SER A 257 15.29 -16.54 18.28
N ARG A 258 14.41 -17.22 19.01
CA ARG A 258 14.69 -17.83 20.32
C ARG A 258 14.97 -19.33 20.24
N GLY A 259 14.94 -19.92 19.04
CA GLY A 259 15.17 -21.35 18.82
C GLY A 259 14.03 -22.23 19.35
N ALA A 260 12.80 -21.73 19.35
CA ALA A 260 11.63 -22.56 19.65
C ALA A 260 11.48 -23.71 18.64
N SER A 261 10.83 -24.81 19.04
CA SER A 261 10.54 -25.90 18.11
C SER A 261 9.43 -25.51 17.11
N PRO A 262 9.42 -26.07 15.88
CA PRO A 262 8.34 -25.83 14.91
C PRO A 262 6.95 -26.05 15.51
N ALA A 263 6.78 -27.13 16.29
CA ALA A 263 5.54 -27.41 17.02
C ALA A 263 5.08 -26.25 17.92
N ALA A 264 5.97 -25.75 18.79
CA ALA A 264 5.65 -24.66 19.71
C ALA A 264 5.41 -23.32 19.00
N ILE A 265 6.06 -23.10 17.84
CA ILE A 265 5.78 -21.92 16.99
C ILE A 265 4.36 -22.02 16.41
N MET A 266 3.99 -23.18 15.86
CA MET A 266 2.66 -23.36 15.27
C MET A 266 1.53 -23.34 16.30
N GLU A 267 1.74 -23.88 17.50
CA GLU A 267 0.78 -23.77 18.62
C GLU A 267 0.55 -22.32 19.05
N ALA A 268 1.61 -21.51 19.18
CA ALA A 268 1.49 -20.10 19.54
C ALA A 268 0.84 -19.26 18.42
N ILE A 269 1.10 -19.61 17.15
CA ILE A 269 0.41 -19.03 15.99
C ILE A 269 -1.09 -19.39 16.02
N ASP A 270 -1.43 -20.66 16.27
CA ASP A 270 -2.83 -21.12 16.34
C ASP A 270 -3.63 -20.38 17.42
N GLU A 271 -3.09 -20.26 18.64
CA GLU A 271 -3.70 -19.48 19.71
C GLU A 271 -3.93 -18.01 19.30
N ARG A 272 -2.95 -17.41 18.60
CA ARG A 272 -3.04 -16.02 18.15
C ARG A 272 -4.08 -15.85 17.04
N VAL A 273 -4.11 -16.75 16.07
CA VAL A 273 -5.06 -16.75 14.95
C VAL A 273 -6.48 -16.96 15.48
N HIS A 274 -6.70 -17.96 16.36
CA HIS A 274 -8.00 -18.24 16.97
C HIS A 274 -8.53 -17.09 17.85
N ALA A 275 -7.65 -16.27 18.43
CA ALA A 275 -8.05 -15.12 19.25
C ALA A 275 -8.42 -13.87 18.44
N ILE A 276 -8.00 -13.77 17.17
CA ILE A 276 -8.10 -12.55 16.36
C ILE A 276 -9.01 -12.73 15.15
N LEU A 277 -9.02 -13.91 14.51
CA LEU A 277 -9.85 -14.15 13.34
C LEU A 277 -11.33 -14.35 13.72
N PRO A 278 -12.28 -13.87 12.88
CA PRO A 278 -13.68 -14.23 12.98
C PRO A 278 -13.91 -15.71 12.63
N VAL A 279 -15.02 -16.27 13.10
CA VAL A 279 -15.38 -17.71 13.01
C VAL A 279 -15.41 -18.27 11.58
N GLU A 280 -15.57 -17.41 10.57
CA GLU A 280 -15.65 -17.79 9.15
C GLU A 280 -14.28 -17.79 8.43
N MET A 281 -13.19 -17.41 9.12
CA MET A 281 -11.84 -17.40 8.54
C MET A 281 -10.88 -18.37 9.24
N PHE A 282 -9.98 -18.96 8.46
CA PHE A 282 -8.90 -19.81 8.95
C PHE A 282 -7.59 -19.53 8.20
N PHE A 283 -6.49 -20.07 8.75
CA PHE A 283 -5.14 -19.90 8.19
C PHE A 283 -4.53 -21.27 7.88
N SER A 284 -4.49 -21.61 6.60
CA SER A 284 -3.74 -22.78 6.11
C SER A 284 -2.25 -22.41 6.10
N ALA A 285 -1.37 -23.30 6.55
CA ALA A 285 0.06 -23.02 6.56
C ALA A 285 0.92 -24.28 6.43
N CYS A 286 2.10 -24.10 5.86
CA CYS A 286 3.20 -25.06 5.90
C CYS A 286 4.46 -24.37 6.43
N PHE A 287 5.16 -25.06 7.32
CA PHE A 287 6.35 -24.58 8.02
C PHE A 287 7.50 -25.54 7.67
N VAL A 288 8.66 -24.98 7.37
CA VAL A 288 9.85 -25.69 6.93
C VAL A 288 11.05 -25.18 7.73
N SER A 289 11.61 -26.03 8.60
CA SER A 289 12.85 -25.77 9.33
C SER A 289 13.99 -26.52 8.66
N LEU A 290 14.95 -25.81 8.06
CA LEU A 290 16.14 -26.44 7.49
C LEU A 290 17.27 -26.47 8.53
N SER A 291 17.90 -27.64 8.69
CA SER A 291 19.01 -27.87 9.63
C SER A 291 20.30 -27.16 9.22
N ALA A 292 21.02 -26.57 10.18
CA ALA A 292 22.35 -25.97 9.97
C ALA A 292 23.44 -26.92 9.47
N LYS A 293 23.21 -28.24 9.58
CA LYS A 293 24.10 -29.25 9.02
C LYS A 293 23.75 -29.63 7.58
N LEU A 294 22.59 -29.18 7.07
CA LEU A 294 22.00 -29.56 5.78
C LEU A 294 21.87 -31.08 5.61
N ASP A 295 21.49 -31.74 6.69
CA ASP A 295 21.27 -33.20 6.80
C ASP A 295 19.77 -33.57 6.85
N HIS A 296 18.92 -32.67 7.34
CA HIS A 296 17.47 -32.84 7.34
C HIS A 296 16.72 -31.50 7.21
N VAL A 297 15.47 -31.61 6.79
CA VAL A 297 14.45 -30.57 6.86
C VAL A 297 13.27 -31.11 7.67
N ASP A 298 12.78 -30.31 8.62
CA ASP A 298 11.60 -30.61 9.43
C ASP A 298 10.41 -29.85 8.84
N VAL A 299 9.37 -30.56 8.43
CA VAL A 299 8.20 -29.99 7.73
C VAL A 299 6.93 -30.24 8.52
N TRP A 300 6.15 -29.18 8.74
CA TRP A 300 4.80 -29.23 9.27
C TRP A 300 3.84 -28.66 8.21
N ASN A 301 2.65 -29.25 8.05
CA ASN A 301 1.71 -28.87 7.00
C ASN A 301 0.26 -29.06 7.45
N ALA A 302 -0.50 -27.96 7.45
CA ALA A 302 -1.93 -27.90 7.75
C ALA A 302 -2.68 -27.12 6.67
N GLY A 303 -3.60 -27.79 5.98
CA GLY A 303 -4.44 -27.16 4.94
C GLY A 303 -3.74 -26.79 3.61
N MET A 304 -2.41 -26.81 3.51
CA MET A 304 -1.68 -26.44 2.27
C MET A 304 -1.45 -27.64 1.33
N PRO A 305 -1.10 -27.39 0.05
CA PRO A 305 -0.56 -28.41 -0.85
C PRO A 305 0.69 -29.15 -0.32
N ASP A 306 1.06 -30.26 -0.95
CA ASP A 306 2.25 -31.06 -0.60
C ASP A 306 3.54 -30.21 -0.69
N VAL A 307 4.35 -30.17 0.37
CA VAL A 307 5.71 -29.60 0.29
C VAL A 307 6.61 -30.63 -0.39
N LEU A 308 7.23 -30.26 -1.50
CA LEU A 308 8.00 -31.18 -2.35
C LEU A 308 9.49 -31.02 -2.10
N VAL A 309 10.22 -32.14 -1.99
CA VAL A 309 11.69 -32.12 -1.97
C VAL A 309 12.23 -32.73 -3.26
N VAL A 310 12.96 -31.92 -4.02
CA VAL A 310 13.58 -32.25 -5.31
C VAL A 310 15.05 -32.65 -5.07
N ASP A 311 15.51 -33.70 -5.76
CA ASP A 311 16.92 -34.12 -5.74
C ASP A 311 17.83 -33.06 -6.38
N ARG A 312 19.12 -33.06 -6.02
CA ARG A 312 20.12 -32.08 -6.49
C ARG A 312 20.20 -31.92 -8.02
N ASP A 313 19.92 -33.00 -8.74
CA ASP A 313 20.01 -33.06 -10.21
C ASP A 313 18.75 -32.46 -10.87
N GLY A 314 17.71 -32.12 -10.10
CA GLY A 314 16.42 -31.62 -10.59
C GLY A 314 15.52 -32.68 -11.24
N ASP A 315 16.05 -33.88 -11.50
CA ASP A 315 15.40 -34.92 -12.32
C ASP A 315 14.20 -35.63 -11.65
N LYS A 316 14.01 -35.51 -10.33
CA LYS A 316 12.90 -36.16 -9.60
C LYS A 316 12.56 -35.48 -8.27
N ILE A 317 11.27 -35.58 -7.91
CA ILE A 317 10.79 -35.34 -6.55
C ILE A 317 11.11 -36.59 -5.72
N LYS A 318 11.96 -36.45 -4.70
CA LYS A 318 12.45 -37.57 -3.87
C LYS A 318 11.62 -37.80 -2.59
N ALA A 319 10.89 -36.78 -2.12
CA ALA A 319 10.01 -36.84 -0.96
C ALA A 319 8.89 -35.80 -1.06
N ARG A 320 7.79 -36.04 -0.34
CA ARG A 320 6.62 -35.14 -0.24
C ARG A 320 6.13 -35.12 1.20
N ALA A 321 5.97 -33.94 1.79
CA ALA A 321 5.33 -33.78 3.10
C ALA A 321 3.88 -33.34 2.88
N THR A 322 2.97 -34.31 2.99
CA THR A 322 1.52 -34.13 2.81
C THR A 322 0.92 -33.33 3.96
N SER A 323 -0.12 -32.55 3.69
CA SER A 323 -0.96 -31.96 4.74
C SER A 323 -1.54 -33.06 5.65
N ARG A 324 -1.28 -32.94 6.96
CA ARG A 324 -1.74 -33.90 7.99
C ARG A 324 -2.57 -33.26 9.09
N GLN A 325 -2.73 -31.95 9.05
CA GLN A 325 -3.47 -31.19 10.05
C GLN A 325 -4.52 -30.29 9.37
N ILE A 326 -5.57 -29.98 10.13
CA ILE A 326 -6.58 -29.00 9.72
C ILE A 326 -5.99 -27.60 9.96
N ALA A 327 -6.33 -26.64 9.09
CA ALA A 327 -5.92 -25.26 9.18
C ALA A 327 -6.12 -24.61 10.56
N LEU A 328 -5.26 -23.62 10.85
CA LEU A 328 -5.15 -22.91 12.11
C LEU A 328 -6.36 -21.99 12.32
N GLY A 329 -6.71 -21.73 13.58
CA GLY A 329 -7.87 -20.90 13.96
C GLY A 329 -9.20 -21.64 14.02
N ILE A 330 -9.37 -22.77 13.33
CA ILE A 330 -10.63 -23.56 13.35
C ILE A 330 -10.86 -24.23 14.71
N GLN A 331 -9.83 -24.90 15.24
CA GLN A 331 -9.90 -25.61 16.52
C GLN A 331 -8.49 -25.69 17.15
N PRO A 332 -8.32 -25.24 18.41
CA PRO A 332 -7.00 -25.16 19.05
C PRO A 332 -6.24 -26.49 19.12
N ILE A 333 -5.00 -26.52 18.61
CA ILE A 333 -4.08 -27.67 18.63
C ILE A 333 -3.90 -28.19 20.06
N GLY A 334 -3.53 -27.32 21.00
CA GLY A 334 -3.17 -27.69 22.38
C GLY A 334 -4.33 -28.21 23.27
N ARG A 335 -5.57 -28.29 22.75
CA ARG A 335 -6.72 -28.81 23.51
C ARG A 335 -7.09 -30.26 23.19
N ASP A 336 -6.49 -30.87 22.18
CA ASP A 336 -6.74 -32.25 21.79
C ASP A 336 -5.41 -33.02 21.62
N PRO A 337 -5.06 -33.94 22.54
CA PRO A 337 -3.84 -34.74 22.44
C PRO A 337 -3.74 -35.61 21.18
N SER A 338 -4.84 -35.82 20.44
CA SER A 338 -4.81 -36.51 19.14
C SER A 338 -4.37 -35.61 17.98
N ARG A 339 -4.14 -34.32 18.23
CA ARG A 339 -3.82 -33.28 17.24
C ARG A 339 -2.46 -32.58 17.43
N GLU A 340 -1.61 -33.11 18.31
CA GLU A 340 -0.23 -32.66 18.56
C GLU A 340 0.51 -32.35 17.23
N ALA A 341 1.26 -31.25 17.17
CA ALA A 341 1.83 -30.73 15.93
C ALA A 341 2.76 -31.74 15.22
N VAL A 342 2.24 -32.41 14.19
CA VAL A 342 2.97 -33.48 13.47
C VAL A 342 4.02 -32.87 12.55
N VAL A 343 5.28 -32.96 12.97
CA VAL A 343 6.45 -32.55 12.17
C VAL A 343 7.07 -33.78 11.50
N GLU A 344 7.13 -33.79 10.16
CA GLU A 344 7.83 -34.81 9.38
C GLU A 344 9.28 -34.41 9.11
N ARG A 345 10.22 -35.26 9.53
CA ARG A 345 11.65 -35.08 9.26
C ARG A 345 12.06 -35.78 7.97
N ILE A 346 12.45 -35.01 6.97
CA ILE A 346 12.91 -35.50 5.66
C ILE A 346 14.44 -35.33 5.56
N PRO A 347 15.23 -36.37 5.25
CA PRO A 347 16.67 -36.23 5.04
C PRO A 347 16.97 -35.44 3.76
N VAL A 348 17.90 -34.49 3.83
CA VAL A 348 18.35 -33.67 2.69
C VAL A 348 19.86 -33.71 2.53
N HIS A 349 20.31 -33.36 1.34
CA HIS A 349 21.72 -33.22 0.99
C HIS A 349 21.97 -31.88 0.33
N ARG A 350 23.25 -31.51 0.22
CA ARG A 350 23.66 -30.31 -0.50
C ARG A 350 23.22 -30.35 -1.97
N GLY A 351 22.55 -29.28 -2.40
CA GLY A 351 22.01 -29.10 -3.75
C GLY A 351 20.55 -29.53 -3.92
N ASP A 352 19.98 -30.31 -2.99
CA ASP A 352 18.54 -30.62 -2.96
C ASP A 352 17.74 -29.31 -2.84
N ARG A 353 16.47 -29.32 -3.27
CA ARG A 353 15.61 -28.11 -3.22
C ARG A 353 14.27 -28.44 -2.55
N VAL A 354 13.78 -27.56 -1.70
CA VAL A 354 12.45 -27.66 -1.07
C VAL A 354 11.53 -26.65 -1.74
N VAL A 355 10.37 -27.11 -2.22
CA VAL A 355 9.37 -26.32 -2.93
C VAL A 355 8.10 -26.25 -2.08
N MET A 356 7.69 -25.03 -1.74
CA MET A 356 6.46 -24.71 -1.02
C MET A 356 5.60 -23.85 -1.95
N TYR A 357 4.30 -24.14 -2.04
CA TYR A 357 3.39 -23.40 -2.91
C TYR A 357 1.96 -23.36 -2.34
N THR A 358 1.22 -22.32 -2.72
CA THR A 358 -0.21 -22.16 -2.42
C THR A 358 -1.05 -22.76 -3.55
N ASP A 359 -2.32 -23.03 -3.27
CA ASP A 359 -3.23 -23.67 -4.22
C ASP A 359 -3.49 -22.82 -5.47
N GLY A 360 -3.40 -21.48 -5.39
CA GLY A 360 -3.43 -20.59 -6.56
C GLY A 360 -2.46 -20.94 -7.69
N VAL A 361 -1.33 -21.63 -7.42
CA VAL A 361 -0.43 -22.17 -8.45
C VAL A 361 -1.08 -23.31 -9.25
N ILE A 362 -1.82 -24.20 -8.58
CA ILE A 362 -2.46 -25.38 -9.20
C ILE A 362 -3.87 -25.07 -9.70
N GLU A 363 -4.61 -24.15 -9.06
CA GLU A 363 -5.95 -23.69 -9.45
C GLU A 363 -5.93 -22.58 -10.51
N ALA A 364 -4.73 -22.13 -10.92
CA ALA A 364 -4.53 -21.28 -12.09
C ALA A 364 -5.26 -21.83 -13.33
N ALA A 365 -6.36 -21.18 -13.73
CA ALA A 365 -7.24 -21.64 -14.80
C ALA A 365 -6.92 -21.02 -16.17
N ASN A 366 -7.14 -21.79 -17.24
CA ASN A 366 -7.14 -21.28 -18.62
C ASN A 366 -8.53 -20.75 -19.05
N GLU A 367 -8.67 -20.34 -20.31
CA GLU A 367 -9.94 -19.84 -20.88
C GLU A 367 -11.08 -20.88 -20.91
N TYR A 368 -10.76 -22.16 -20.74
CA TYR A 368 -11.71 -23.28 -20.72
C TYR A 368 -12.08 -23.75 -19.31
N ASP A 369 -11.72 -22.98 -18.27
CA ASP A 369 -11.92 -23.33 -16.86
C ASP A 369 -11.13 -24.58 -16.42
N GLU A 370 -10.11 -24.99 -17.18
CA GLU A 370 -9.23 -26.09 -16.81
C GLU A 370 -8.10 -25.57 -15.91
N PHE A 371 -7.95 -26.16 -14.73
CA PHE A 371 -6.86 -25.87 -13.80
C PHE A 371 -5.50 -26.39 -14.30
N PHE A 372 -4.43 -25.65 -13.98
CA PHE A 372 -3.06 -26.04 -14.29
C PHE A 372 -2.74 -27.41 -13.67
N GLY A 373 -3.03 -27.56 -12.38
CA GLY A 373 -3.05 -28.83 -11.66
C GLY A 373 -1.67 -29.41 -11.30
N GLN A 374 -1.68 -30.27 -10.28
CA GLN A 374 -0.50 -30.92 -9.70
C GLN A 374 0.46 -31.51 -10.76
N ALA A 375 -0.06 -32.25 -11.75
CA ALA A 375 0.77 -32.94 -12.74
C ALA A 375 1.55 -32.00 -13.66
N ARG A 376 1.01 -30.81 -13.98
CA ARG A 376 1.73 -29.80 -14.78
C ARG A 376 2.78 -29.09 -13.94
N LEU A 377 2.51 -28.83 -12.66
CA LEU A 377 3.47 -28.26 -11.72
C LEU A 377 4.66 -29.20 -11.49
N GLU A 378 4.42 -30.48 -11.19
CA GLU A 378 5.49 -31.48 -11.00
C GLU A 378 6.33 -31.63 -12.29
N SER A 379 5.70 -31.57 -13.47
CA SER A 379 6.40 -31.56 -14.76
C SER A 379 7.27 -30.31 -14.94
N ALA A 380 6.75 -29.12 -14.63
CA ALA A 380 7.49 -27.86 -14.73
C ALA A 380 8.69 -27.79 -13.76
N ILE A 381 8.57 -28.36 -12.57
CA ILE A 381 9.67 -28.48 -11.59
C ILE A 381 10.82 -29.33 -12.17
N VAL A 382 10.50 -30.48 -12.78
CA VAL A 382 11.52 -31.38 -13.36
C VAL A 382 12.10 -30.83 -14.68
N GLU A 383 11.29 -30.18 -15.51
CA GLU A 383 11.74 -29.45 -16.71
C GLU A 383 12.74 -28.33 -16.34
N ALA A 384 12.58 -27.70 -15.17
CA ALA A 384 13.43 -26.63 -14.66
C ALA A 384 14.81 -27.09 -14.14
N ARG A 385 15.21 -28.37 -14.26
CA ARG A 385 16.53 -28.89 -13.87
C ARG A 385 17.75 -28.12 -14.42
N SER A 386 17.58 -27.46 -15.57
CA SER A 386 18.61 -26.64 -16.23
C SER A 386 18.43 -25.13 -16.03
N ALA A 387 17.36 -24.72 -15.33
CA ALA A 387 17.07 -23.32 -15.04
C ALA A 387 17.90 -22.82 -13.85
N VAL A 388 18.43 -21.60 -13.98
CA VAL A 388 19.08 -20.88 -12.88
C VAL A 388 18.08 -20.56 -11.77
N ASP A 389 16.84 -20.26 -12.15
CA ASP A 389 15.72 -20.00 -11.26
C ASP A 389 14.52 -20.88 -11.66
N ILE A 390 14.05 -21.71 -10.72
CA ILE A 390 12.91 -22.63 -10.90
C ILE A 390 11.59 -21.85 -10.82
N CYS A 391 11.49 -20.87 -9.92
CA CYS A 391 10.30 -20.02 -9.80
C CYS A 391 10.05 -19.25 -11.10
N ASP A 392 11.08 -18.65 -11.70
CA ASP A 392 10.98 -17.98 -13.01
C ASP A 392 10.57 -18.95 -14.15
N HIS A 393 10.86 -20.24 -14.03
CA HIS A 393 10.38 -21.25 -15.00
C HIS A 393 8.90 -21.57 -14.78
N ILE A 394 8.49 -21.81 -13.52
CA ILE A 394 7.12 -22.14 -13.15
C ILE A 394 6.19 -20.95 -13.42
N GLU A 395 6.57 -19.73 -13.04
CA GLU A 395 5.87 -18.47 -13.33
C GLU A 395 5.52 -18.40 -14.83
N ARG A 396 6.53 -18.53 -15.71
CA ARG A 396 6.32 -18.50 -17.16
C ARG A 396 5.39 -19.61 -17.65
N ARG A 397 5.46 -20.82 -17.09
CA ARG A 397 4.57 -21.94 -17.46
C ARG A 397 3.13 -21.64 -17.07
N VAL A 398 2.88 -21.21 -15.84
CA VAL A 398 1.54 -20.88 -15.33
C VAL A 398 0.96 -19.65 -16.04
N THR A 399 1.71 -18.55 -16.17
CA THR A 399 1.27 -17.35 -16.89
C THR A 399 1.05 -17.61 -18.38
N SER A 400 1.76 -18.55 -19.01
CA SER A 400 1.49 -18.96 -20.40
C SER A 400 0.23 -19.83 -20.57
N PHE A 401 -0.26 -20.43 -19.48
CA PHE A 401 -1.47 -21.25 -19.44
C PHE A 401 -2.71 -20.42 -19.04
N GLN A 402 -2.55 -19.45 -18.14
CA GLN A 402 -3.58 -18.48 -17.78
C GLN A 402 -3.91 -17.57 -18.96
N ALA A 403 -5.19 -17.55 -19.36
CA ALA A 403 -5.68 -16.76 -20.48
C ALA A 403 -6.22 -15.37 -20.07
N GLY A 404 -5.90 -14.88 -18.86
CA GLY A 404 -6.49 -13.65 -18.34
C GLY A 404 -6.14 -13.34 -16.89
N ARG A 405 -7.12 -12.77 -16.18
CA ARG A 405 -6.99 -12.26 -14.81
C ARG A 405 -6.79 -13.38 -13.79
N ALA A 406 -5.92 -13.16 -12.80
CA ALA A 406 -5.75 -14.07 -11.68
C ALA A 406 -7.09 -14.30 -10.93
N ARG A 407 -7.32 -15.54 -10.50
CA ARG A 407 -8.50 -15.92 -9.71
C ARG A 407 -8.26 -15.84 -8.22
N ASP A 408 -7.06 -16.21 -7.81
CA ASP A 408 -6.63 -16.24 -6.42
C ASP A 408 -5.20 -15.73 -6.30
N ASP A 409 -4.76 -15.53 -5.06
CA ASP A 409 -3.38 -15.20 -4.75
C ASP A 409 -2.45 -16.37 -5.09
N ILE A 410 -1.23 -16.05 -5.55
CA ILE A 410 -0.21 -17.04 -5.88
C ILE A 410 1.01 -16.80 -5.01
N GLY A 411 1.49 -17.86 -4.38
CA GLY A 411 2.67 -17.90 -3.54
C GLY A 411 3.48 -19.15 -3.84
N LEU A 412 4.73 -18.96 -4.24
CA LEU A 412 5.67 -20.03 -4.55
C LEU A 412 7.05 -19.66 -3.96
N VAL A 413 7.61 -20.59 -3.21
CA VAL A 413 8.93 -20.46 -2.57
C VAL A 413 9.76 -21.70 -2.87
N VAL A 414 10.98 -21.50 -3.39
CA VAL A 414 11.97 -22.57 -3.54
C VAL A 414 13.20 -22.23 -2.71
N LEU A 415 13.49 -23.10 -1.74
CA LEU A 415 14.65 -23.06 -0.86
C LEU A 415 15.71 -24.05 -1.36
N GLY A 416 16.92 -23.57 -1.64
CA GLY A 416 18.08 -24.42 -1.92
C GLY A 416 18.73 -24.93 -0.63
N CYS A 417 18.97 -26.24 -0.54
CA CYS A 417 19.78 -26.85 0.53
C CYS A 417 21.27 -26.61 0.26
N GLU A 418 21.71 -25.36 0.31
CA GLU A 418 23.12 -24.98 0.11
C GLU A 418 23.73 -24.37 1.38
N PRO A 419 25.06 -24.50 1.59
CA PRO A 419 25.74 -23.99 2.78
C PRO A 419 25.48 -22.50 2.94
N TRP A 420 24.77 -22.12 4.01
CA TRP A 420 24.65 -20.73 4.32
C TRP A 420 26.02 -20.25 4.80
N ALA A 421 26.66 -19.45 3.96
CA ALA A 421 27.49 -18.39 4.49
C ALA A 421 26.55 -17.49 5.31
N VAL A 422 26.42 -17.80 6.60
CA VAL A 422 26.27 -16.77 7.62
C VAL A 422 27.37 -15.78 7.28
N ARG A 423 27.01 -14.52 6.98
CA ARG A 423 28.02 -13.48 7.08
C ARG A 423 28.43 -13.53 8.54
N GLU A 424 29.61 -14.09 8.83
CA GLU A 424 30.28 -13.80 10.07
C GLU A 424 30.49 -12.30 10.08
N THR A 425 29.53 -11.57 10.66
CA THR A 425 29.78 -10.33 11.38
C THR A 425 30.81 -10.73 12.43
N SER A 426 32.06 -10.67 12.00
CA SER A 426 33.21 -10.91 12.84
C SER A 426 33.20 -9.75 13.81
N VAL A 427 32.55 -9.97 14.96
CA VAL A 427 32.71 -9.16 16.15
C VAL A 427 34.19 -9.28 16.50
N SER A 428 34.96 -8.37 15.94
CA SER A 428 36.38 -8.21 16.19
C SER A 428 36.49 -7.84 17.66
N THR A 429 36.77 -8.84 18.49
CA THR A 429 37.06 -8.67 19.93
C THR A 429 38.43 -8.03 20.18
N ALA A 430 38.98 -7.33 19.19
CA ALA A 430 39.88 -6.21 19.41
C ALA A 430 39.04 -5.01 19.89
N GLY A 431 38.69 -5.01 21.17
CA GLY A 431 38.02 -3.88 21.79
C GLY A 431 38.85 -2.60 21.61
N PRO A 432 38.27 -1.48 21.16
CA PRO A 432 39.00 -0.24 21.01
C PRO A 432 39.47 0.23 22.39
N GLU A 433 40.79 0.38 22.55
CA GLU A 433 41.35 1.09 23.69
C GLU A 433 40.72 2.49 23.76
N ARG A 434 40.28 2.90 24.95
CA ARG A 434 39.58 4.18 25.16
C ARG A 434 40.43 5.38 24.74
N ALA A 435 40.22 5.84 23.50
CA ALA A 435 40.68 7.13 23.02
C ALA A 435 39.78 8.23 23.61
N ALA A 436 40.07 8.65 24.84
CA ALA A 436 39.34 9.74 25.46
C ALA A 436 39.57 11.07 24.70
N GLN A 437 38.48 11.85 24.55
CA GLN A 437 38.45 13.27 24.16
C GLN A 437 38.77 13.61 22.69
N THR A 438 37.75 13.61 21.84
CA THR A 438 37.29 14.79 21.05
C THR A 438 35.94 14.46 20.41
N GLY A 439 35.07 15.47 20.22
CA GLY A 439 33.65 15.26 19.88
C GLY A 439 33.40 14.22 18.78
N GLU A 440 32.70 13.14 19.15
CA GLU A 440 32.53 11.96 18.32
C GLU A 440 31.65 12.26 17.10
N ARG A 441 32.21 11.96 15.92
CA ARG A 441 31.58 12.22 14.63
C ARG A 441 31.73 11.01 13.73
N TRP A 442 30.73 10.15 13.75
CA TRP A 442 30.68 8.97 12.91
C TRP A 442 30.28 9.33 11.47
N GLN A 443 30.89 8.67 10.49
CA GLN A 443 30.56 8.80 9.08
C GLN A 443 30.63 7.45 8.38
N TRP A 444 29.59 7.12 7.64
CA TRP A 444 29.46 5.89 6.88
C TRP A 444 28.98 6.20 5.46
N GLN A 445 29.47 5.48 4.47
CA GLN A 445 29.04 5.63 3.09
C GLN A 445 29.18 4.32 2.31
N ARG A 446 28.21 4.07 1.43
CA ARG A 446 28.17 2.88 0.59
C ARG A 446 27.64 3.25 -0.79
N LEU A 447 28.36 2.81 -1.81
CA LEU A 447 28.01 3.00 -3.21
C LEU A 447 27.69 1.64 -3.83
N VAL A 448 26.41 1.42 -4.10
CA VAL A 448 25.90 0.19 -4.72
C VAL A 448 25.70 0.44 -6.22
N ARG A 449 26.11 -0.51 -7.08
CA ARG A 449 26.13 -0.35 -8.54
C ARG A 449 25.61 -1.58 -9.28
N GLY A 450 24.91 -1.37 -10.40
CA GLY A 450 24.44 -2.43 -11.29
C GLY A 450 23.65 -3.50 -10.55
N VAL A 451 23.91 -4.77 -10.87
CA VAL A 451 23.27 -5.95 -10.25
C VAL A 451 23.40 -6.04 -8.73
N ALA A 452 24.33 -5.33 -8.08
CA ALA A 452 24.40 -5.27 -6.62
C ALA A 452 23.17 -4.59 -6.00
N LEU A 453 22.50 -3.68 -6.73
CA LEU A 453 21.25 -3.02 -6.30
C LEU A 453 20.11 -4.02 -6.04
N ALA A 454 20.21 -5.25 -6.55
CA ALA A 454 19.26 -6.35 -6.35
C ALA A 454 19.74 -7.40 -5.32
N ARG A 455 21.00 -7.33 -4.85
CA ARG A 455 21.67 -8.41 -4.10
C ARG A 455 22.34 -7.98 -2.80
N THR A 456 22.39 -6.67 -2.52
CA THR A 456 22.96 -6.14 -1.28
C THR A 456 21.95 -5.23 -0.63
N ASP A 457 21.79 -5.35 0.68
CA ASP A 457 21.07 -4.40 1.51
C ASP A 457 22.05 -3.43 2.18
N PRO A 458 22.29 -2.23 1.61
CA PRO A 458 23.12 -1.21 2.26
C PRO A 458 22.38 -0.51 3.41
N VAL A 459 21.06 -0.68 3.58
CA VAL A 459 20.31 -0.11 4.70
C VAL A 459 20.67 -0.88 5.97
N ALA A 460 20.61 -2.21 5.93
CA ALA A 460 21.09 -3.07 7.01
C ALA A 460 22.56 -2.79 7.37
N GLU A 461 23.47 -2.77 6.38
CA GLU A 461 24.90 -2.46 6.60
C GLU A 461 25.13 -1.07 7.22
N ALA A 462 24.23 -0.10 7.01
CA ALA A 462 24.32 1.24 7.58
C ALA A 462 23.78 1.30 9.02
N LEU A 463 22.67 0.60 9.29
CA LEU A 463 22.02 0.55 10.60
C LEU A 463 22.86 -0.23 11.62
N GLU A 464 23.43 -1.38 11.23
CA GLU A 464 24.38 -2.13 12.05
C GLU A 464 25.56 -1.24 12.47
N SER A 465 26.15 -0.50 11.51
CA SER A 465 27.27 0.39 11.78
C SER A 465 26.88 1.64 12.58
N PHE A 466 25.63 2.11 12.48
CA PHE A 466 25.12 3.21 13.29
C PHE A 466 24.86 2.76 14.74
N GLN A 467 24.27 1.58 14.95
CA GLN A 467 24.01 1.02 16.28
C GLN A 467 25.29 0.83 17.08
N ALA A 468 26.33 0.26 16.45
CA ALA A 468 27.62 -0.01 17.08
C ALA A 468 28.36 1.26 17.56
N GLU A 469 28.11 2.42 16.93
CA GLU A 469 28.88 3.66 17.13
C GLU A 469 28.07 4.76 17.85
N SER A 470 26.74 4.71 17.81
CA SER A 470 25.85 5.65 18.53
C SER A 470 25.54 5.23 19.97
N GLY A 471 25.86 4.00 20.35
CA GLY A 471 25.52 3.43 21.66
C GLY A 471 24.01 3.20 21.88
N ALA A 472 23.19 3.31 20.82
CA ALA A 472 21.73 3.30 20.89
C ALA A 472 21.10 1.90 21.12
N GLU A 473 21.84 0.92 21.67
CA GLU A 473 21.39 -0.47 21.87
C GLU A 473 20.10 -0.59 22.71
N GLY A 474 19.78 0.42 23.54
CA GLY A 474 18.54 0.50 24.31
C GLY A 474 17.35 1.19 23.62
N CYS A 475 17.57 2.02 22.60
CA CYS A 475 16.58 2.97 22.07
C CYS A 475 15.82 2.42 20.86
N ARG A 476 15.00 1.37 21.07
CA ARG A 476 14.29 0.64 19.99
C ARG A 476 13.34 1.49 19.14
N GLU A 477 12.65 2.46 19.75
CA GLU A 477 11.68 3.32 19.03
C GLU A 477 12.41 4.25 18.05
N GLU A 478 13.45 4.93 18.51
CA GLU A 478 14.33 5.79 17.69
C GLU A 478 15.01 5.02 16.55
N LEU A 479 15.52 3.80 16.82
CA LEU A 479 16.09 2.95 15.77
C LEU A 479 15.09 2.61 14.67
N SER A 480 13.81 2.43 15.02
CA SER A 480 12.73 2.14 14.06
C SER A 480 12.40 3.34 13.16
N VAL A 481 12.56 4.57 13.70
CA VAL A 481 12.44 5.84 12.94
C VAL A 481 13.64 6.02 12.01
N VAL A 482 14.86 5.81 12.50
CA VAL A 482 16.08 5.87 11.69
C VAL A 482 16.05 4.85 10.54
N GLU A 483 15.66 3.60 10.80
CA GLU A 483 15.44 2.58 9.78
C GLU A 483 14.41 3.04 8.74
N CYS A 484 13.28 3.63 9.18
CA CYS A 484 12.26 4.15 8.28
C CYS A 484 12.82 5.20 7.32
N ILE A 485 13.59 6.16 7.85
CA ILE A 485 14.19 7.26 7.08
C ILE A 485 15.17 6.72 6.04
N VAL A 486 16.08 5.83 6.46
CA VAL A 486 17.13 5.29 5.57
C VAL A 486 16.52 4.40 4.49
N ASN A 487 15.59 3.51 4.85
CA ASN A 487 14.94 2.58 3.92
C ASN A 487 14.10 3.32 2.88
N GLU A 488 13.26 4.28 3.29
CA GLU A 488 12.44 5.05 2.35
C GLU A 488 13.29 5.86 1.37
N LEU A 489 14.34 6.54 1.84
CA LEU A 489 15.22 7.31 0.94
C LEU A 489 15.96 6.41 -0.06
N TYR A 490 16.48 5.26 0.39
CA TYR A 490 17.17 4.31 -0.49
C TYR A 490 16.21 3.64 -1.48
N SER A 491 15.04 3.19 -1.02
CA SER A 491 14.00 2.59 -1.85
C SER A 491 13.50 3.55 -2.94
N ASN A 492 13.31 4.83 -2.62
CA ASN A 492 12.94 5.85 -3.61
C ASN A 492 14.04 6.07 -4.66
N ALA A 493 15.31 6.13 -4.25
CA ALA A 493 16.46 6.26 -5.15
C ALA A 493 16.58 5.08 -6.12
N VAL A 494 16.39 3.85 -5.65
CA VAL A 494 16.37 2.65 -6.50
C VAL A 494 15.17 2.64 -7.44
N ASN A 495 13.95 2.79 -6.93
CA ASN A 495 12.72 2.57 -7.70
C ASN A 495 12.38 3.70 -8.67
N HIS A 496 12.55 4.96 -8.25
CA HIS A 496 12.18 6.13 -9.05
C HIS A 496 13.39 6.80 -9.72
N GLY A 497 14.54 6.82 -9.04
CA GLY A 497 15.80 7.29 -9.61
C GLY A 497 16.32 6.35 -10.68
N VAL A 498 16.92 5.22 -10.27
CA VAL A 498 17.62 4.30 -11.18
C VAL A 498 16.66 3.50 -12.06
N LEU A 499 15.62 2.89 -11.50
CA LEU A 499 14.71 2.00 -12.25
C LEU A 499 13.63 2.75 -13.04
N GLY A 500 13.38 4.04 -12.77
CA GLY A 500 12.39 4.85 -13.47
C GLY A 500 10.97 4.27 -13.46
N ILE A 501 10.57 3.59 -12.39
CA ILE A 501 9.22 2.99 -12.26
C ILE A 501 8.27 4.10 -11.79
N SER A 502 7.13 4.27 -12.45
CA SER A 502 6.15 5.29 -12.06
C SER A 502 5.36 4.86 -10.82
N GLY A 503 5.28 5.74 -9.82
CA GLY A 503 4.56 5.44 -8.56
C GLY A 503 3.07 5.12 -8.75
N GLY A 504 2.45 5.53 -9.86
CA GLY A 504 1.06 5.24 -10.20
C GLY A 504 0.77 3.77 -10.54
N LEU A 505 1.78 2.90 -10.67
CA LEU A 505 1.56 1.46 -10.89
C LEU A 505 1.00 0.74 -9.64
N ARG A 506 1.16 1.27 -8.43
CA ARG A 506 0.71 0.59 -7.20
C ARG A 506 -0.78 0.79 -6.85
N SER A 507 -1.58 1.47 -7.66
CA SER A 507 -2.97 1.83 -7.30
C SER A 507 -4.04 0.81 -7.68
N THR A 508 -3.67 -0.33 -8.28
CA THR A 508 -4.57 -1.44 -8.62
C THR A 508 -3.82 -2.78 -8.50
N ALA A 509 -4.54 -3.88 -8.24
CA ALA A 509 -3.94 -5.22 -8.11
C ALA A 509 -3.15 -5.64 -9.38
N ASP A 510 -3.75 -5.48 -10.57
CA ASP A 510 -3.08 -5.69 -11.87
C ASP A 510 -1.83 -4.81 -12.04
N GLY A 511 -1.84 -3.60 -11.46
CA GLY A 511 -0.69 -2.69 -11.47
C GLY A 511 0.43 -3.13 -10.52
N PHE A 512 0.08 -3.81 -9.43
CA PHE A 512 1.01 -4.26 -8.40
C PHE A 512 1.86 -5.47 -8.84
N ALA A 513 1.24 -6.50 -9.42
CA ALA A 513 1.96 -7.61 -10.04
C ALA A 513 2.89 -7.09 -11.17
N ARG A 514 2.39 -6.16 -11.99
CA ARG A 514 3.20 -5.46 -13.02
C ARG A 514 4.32 -4.61 -12.43
N TYR A 515 4.15 -4.01 -11.25
CA TYR A 515 5.19 -3.26 -10.54
C TYR A 515 6.32 -4.19 -10.11
N TYR A 516 6.03 -5.32 -9.45
CA TYR A 516 7.05 -6.27 -9.01
C TYR A 516 7.73 -6.99 -10.18
N ALA A 517 6.99 -7.46 -11.19
CA ALA A 517 7.56 -8.03 -12.40
C ALA A 517 8.44 -7.01 -13.16
N THR A 518 8.01 -5.75 -13.27
CA THR A 518 8.82 -4.69 -13.88
C THR A 518 10.06 -4.37 -13.05
N ARG A 519 9.98 -4.39 -11.71
CA ARG A 519 11.11 -4.19 -10.81
C ARG A 519 12.13 -5.33 -10.93
N LYS A 520 11.68 -6.60 -10.85
CA LYS A 520 12.53 -7.80 -10.99
C LYS A 520 13.24 -7.79 -12.34
N ARG A 521 12.49 -7.57 -13.45
CA ARG A 521 13.04 -7.47 -14.80
C ARG A 521 14.02 -6.31 -14.98
N ARG A 522 13.65 -5.07 -14.56
CA ARG A 522 14.55 -3.92 -14.73
C ARG A 522 15.82 -4.03 -13.88
N LEU A 523 15.77 -4.72 -12.74
CA LEU A 523 16.95 -5.03 -11.92
C LEU A 523 17.84 -6.12 -12.53
N SER A 524 17.29 -7.10 -13.25
CA SER A 524 18.07 -8.13 -13.95
C SER A 524 18.64 -7.66 -15.29
N GLU A 525 17.96 -6.73 -15.97
CA GLU A 525 18.39 -6.06 -17.22
C GLU A 525 19.31 -4.83 -16.97
N LEU A 526 19.77 -4.61 -15.73
CA LEU A 526 20.39 -3.35 -15.30
C LEU A 526 21.88 -3.24 -15.67
N ASP A 527 22.14 -2.90 -16.93
CA ASP A 527 23.50 -2.76 -17.51
C ASP A 527 24.28 -1.52 -17.01
N GLY A 528 23.63 -0.65 -16.22
CA GLY A 528 24.28 0.49 -15.59
C GLY A 528 23.35 1.27 -14.65
N GLY A 529 23.88 1.68 -13.51
CA GLY A 529 23.17 2.47 -12.51
C GLY A 529 23.85 2.41 -11.15
N TRP A 530 23.66 3.43 -10.31
CA TRP A 530 24.21 3.45 -8.95
C TRP A 530 23.35 4.24 -7.97
N VAL A 531 23.42 3.83 -6.70
CA VAL A 531 22.88 4.57 -5.55
C VAL A 531 23.97 4.66 -4.49
N GLN A 532 24.22 5.87 -4.01
CA GLN A 532 25.10 6.16 -2.88
C GLN A 532 24.25 6.50 -1.66
N LEU A 533 24.31 5.65 -0.63
CA LEU A 533 23.83 5.98 0.70
C LEU A 533 25.00 6.53 1.51
N SER A 534 24.77 7.57 2.29
CA SER A 534 25.76 8.14 3.22
C SER A 534 25.05 8.60 4.48
N MET A 535 25.62 8.28 5.63
CA MET A 535 25.11 8.67 6.93
C MET A 535 26.25 9.35 7.71
N SER A 536 25.91 10.39 8.46
CA SER A 536 26.83 11.00 9.40
C SER A 536 26.10 11.36 10.68
N TRP A 537 26.71 11.05 11.81
CA TRP A 537 26.19 11.34 13.13
C TRP A 537 27.12 12.30 13.87
N GLU A 538 26.53 13.23 14.61
CA GLU A 538 27.22 14.18 15.49
C GLU A 538 26.57 14.10 16.88
N ALA A 539 27.33 13.67 17.89
CA ALA A 539 26.88 13.63 19.27
C ALA A 539 26.51 15.04 19.79
N ALA A 540 25.42 15.17 20.55
CA ALA A 540 24.92 16.46 20.99
C ALA A 540 24.40 16.41 22.45
N HIS A 541 25.32 16.65 23.39
CA HIS A 541 25.12 16.52 24.83
C HIS A 541 24.67 15.12 25.27
N ASP A 542 24.56 14.92 26.59
CA ASP A 542 24.85 13.61 27.21
C ASP A 542 23.91 12.45 26.83
N HIS A 543 22.76 12.73 26.19
CA HIS A 543 21.73 11.75 25.84
C HIS A 543 21.06 11.97 24.46
N GLY A 544 21.80 12.39 23.44
CA GLY A 544 21.23 12.52 22.09
C GLY A 544 22.23 12.86 20.99
N GLY A 545 21.73 12.99 19.77
CA GLY A 545 22.57 13.38 18.64
C GLY A 545 21.84 13.64 17.34
N LYS A 546 22.60 14.20 16.39
CA LYS A 546 22.09 14.61 15.09
C LYS A 546 22.51 13.63 14.02
N LEU A 547 21.55 12.90 13.47
CA LEU A 547 21.76 12.06 12.31
C LEU A 547 21.47 12.85 11.02
N ARG A 548 22.33 12.68 10.02
CA ARG A 548 22.14 13.19 8.67
C ARG A 548 22.27 12.05 7.68
N VAL A 549 21.22 11.82 6.90
CA VAL A 549 21.15 10.78 5.86
C VAL A 549 21.14 11.45 4.50
N VAL A 550 22.03 11.04 3.61
CA VAL A 550 22.12 11.52 2.23
C VAL A 550 22.02 10.31 1.31
N VAL A 551 21.07 10.35 0.38
CA VAL A 551 20.98 9.39 -0.71
C VAL A 551 21.15 10.11 -2.04
N GLU A 552 22.03 9.62 -2.90
CA GLU A 552 22.24 10.11 -4.25
C GLU A 552 22.13 8.98 -5.28
N ASP A 553 21.43 9.21 -6.39
CA ASP A 553 21.22 8.25 -7.46
C ASP A 553 21.75 8.70 -8.83
N SER A 554 22.05 7.72 -9.67
CA SER A 554 22.52 7.91 -11.05
C SER A 554 21.42 8.20 -12.07
N GLY A 555 20.16 8.23 -11.63
CA GLY A 555 18.99 8.23 -12.49
C GLY A 555 18.64 9.59 -13.07
N ASN A 556 17.38 9.75 -13.46
CA ASN A 556 16.85 11.04 -13.92
C ASN A 556 16.37 11.95 -12.78
N GLY A 557 16.28 11.41 -11.55
CA GLY A 557 15.76 12.10 -10.37
C GLY A 557 14.25 12.18 -10.31
N PHE A 558 13.74 12.52 -9.13
CA PHE A 558 12.31 12.62 -8.85
C PHE A 558 11.75 14.04 -9.02
N ASP A 559 10.51 14.20 -9.51
CA ASP A 559 9.82 15.50 -9.57
C ASP A 559 9.33 15.96 -8.17
N TYR A 560 10.30 16.38 -7.36
CA TYR A 560 10.08 16.84 -6.00
C TYR A 560 9.27 18.14 -5.91
N ARG A 561 9.08 18.88 -7.01
CA ARG A 561 8.31 20.14 -7.03
C ARG A 561 6.81 19.92 -6.84
N ARG A 562 6.33 18.68 -6.95
CA ARG A 562 4.93 18.31 -6.66
C ARG A 562 4.66 18.10 -5.16
N LEU A 563 5.68 17.76 -4.36
CA LEU A 563 5.56 17.59 -2.90
C LEU A 563 5.15 18.89 -2.17
N ASP A 564 5.50 20.07 -2.71
CA ASP A 564 5.12 21.36 -2.14
C ASP A 564 3.79 21.93 -2.69
N ARG A 565 3.20 21.31 -3.73
CA ARG A 565 2.07 21.89 -4.48
C ARG A 565 0.71 21.23 -4.26
N HIS A 566 0.64 20.02 -3.72
CA HIS A 566 -0.63 19.29 -3.58
C HIS A 566 -0.78 18.55 -2.25
N LYS A 567 -1.74 19.00 -1.42
CA LYS A 567 -2.29 18.24 -0.28
C LYS A 567 -3.45 17.30 -0.66
N THR A 568 -3.81 17.18 -1.94
CA THR A 568 -5.16 16.72 -2.36
C THR A 568 -5.22 15.78 -3.58
N SER A 569 -4.08 15.33 -4.09
CA SER A 569 -3.96 14.30 -5.15
C SER A 569 -2.48 13.90 -5.25
N MET A 570 -2.15 12.66 -4.87
CA MET A 570 -0.77 12.15 -4.86
C MET A 570 -0.69 10.74 -5.43
N SER A 571 0.45 10.39 -6.01
CA SER A 571 0.75 9.03 -6.47
C SER A 571 1.41 8.20 -5.36
N PRO A 572 1.25 6.87 -5.31
CA PRO A 572 1.78 6.01 -4.24
C PRO A 572 3.25 6.28 -3.86
N GLY A 573 4.16 6.42 -4.84
CA GLY A 573 5.59 6.76 -4.61
C GLY A 573 5.88 8.12 -3.95
N GLN A 574 4.87 8.97 -3.71
CA GLN A 574 5.02 10.24 -2.99
C GLN A 574 4.74 10.12 -1.47
N HIS A 575 4.18 9.01 -1.02
CA HIS A 575 3.80 8.82 0.40
C HIS A 575 5.03 8.61 1.28
N GLY A 576 5.99 7.78 0.86
CA GLY A 576 7.24 7.53 1.59
C GLY A 576 8.07 8.80 1.86
N LEU A 577 8.27 9.64 0.85
CA LEU A 577 8.94 10.94 1.02
C LEU A 577 8.14 11.97 1.84
N THR A 578 6.83 11.76 2.00
CA THR A 578 5.99 12.59 2.88
C THR A 578 6.14 12.14 4.34
N LEU A 579 6.13 10.82 4.60
CA LEU A 579 6.44 10.25 5.92
C LEU A 579 7.84 10.67 6.40
N VAL A 580 8.86 10.58 5.55
CA VAL A 580 10.21 11.07 5.89
C VAL A 580 10.22 12.58 6.19
N ARG A 581 9.34 13.37 5.56
CA ARG A 581 9.22 14.82 5.82
C ARG A 581 8.52 15.14 7.15
N GLU A 582 7.67 14.23 7.64
CA GLU A 582 7.02 14.36 8.95
C GLU A 582 7.92 13.86 10.08
N LEU A 583 8.77 12.87 9.81
CA LEU A 583 9.75 12.32 10.76
C LEU A 583 11.04 13.16 10.88
N CYS A 584 11.49 13.82 9.81
CA CYS A 584 12.76 14.56 9.79
C CYS A 584 12.61 16.08 9.98
N ASP A 585 13.49 16.70 10.76
CA ASP A 585 13.56 18.16 10.94
C ASP A 585 13.73 18.93 9.64
N THR A 586 14.54 18.39 8.73
CA THR A 586 14.71 18.95 7.40
C THR A 586 14.87 17.85 6.35
N LEU A 587 14.15 18.01 5.25
CA LEU A 587 14.28 17.21 4.03
C LEU A 587 14.60 18.14 2.86
N ARG A 588 15.72 17.91 2.17
CA ARG A 588 16.23 18.78 1.09
C ARG A 588 16.51 17.98 -0.18
N PHE A 589 15.98 18.45 -1.30
CA PHE A 589 16.21 17.87 -2.62
C PHE A 589 17.20 18.73 -3.42
N SER A 590 18.13 18.09 -4.12
CA SER A 590 19.16 18.74 -4.93
C SER A 590 19.50 17.93 -6.19
N ARG A 591 20.38 18.46 -7.04
CA ARG A 591 20.80 17.85 -8.33
C ARG A 591 19.66 17.46 -9.30
N GLY A 592 18.49 18.10 -9.17
CA GLY A 592 17.30 17.79 -9.97
C GLY A 592 16.41 16.69 -9.38
N GLY A 593 16.51 16.41 -8.08
CA GLY A 593 15.77 15.32 -7.43
C GLY A 593 16.52 14.00 -7.39
N ARG A 594 17.82 14.01 -7.74
CA ARG A 594 18.74 12.86 -7.70
C ARG A 594 19.53 12.74 -6.40
N ARG A 595 19.48 13.78 -5.55
CA ARG A 595 20.18 13.80 -4.26
C ARG A 595 19.21 14.33 -3.20
N VAL A 596 18.88 13.48 -2.26
CA VAL A 596 18.00 13.77 -1.12
C VAL A 596 18.83 13.78 0.15
N GLU A 597 18.59 14.76 1.01
CA GLU A 597 19.30 14.96 2.26
C GLU A 597 18.28 15.16 3.38
N ALA A 598 18.23 14.23 4.31
CA ALA A 598 17.41 14.25 5.50
C ALA A 598 18.27 14.52 6.75
N THR A 599 17.70 15.17 7.75
CA THR A 599 18.31 15.40 9.05
C THR A 599 17.28 15.09 10.13
N TYR A 600 17.70 14.33 11.13
CA TYR A 600 16.90 13.84 12.24
C TYR A 600 17.68 14.03 13.55
N TRP A 601 17.07 14.65 14.55
CA TRP A 601 17.55 14.59 15.93
C TRP A 601 16.93 13.39 16.64
N TYR A 602 17.74 12.61 17.35
CA TYR A 602 17.26 11.59 18.28
C TYR A 602 17.68 11.94 19.71
N GLU A 603 16.84 11.59 20.67
CA GLU A 603 17.11 11.65 22.10
C GLU A 603 16.98 10.21 22.66
N CYS A 604 17.91 9.80 23.53
CA CYS A 604 17.91 8.47 24.15
C CYS A 604 17.61 8.61 25.64
N GLU A 605 16.36 8.37 26.03
CA GLU A 605 15.99 8.26 27.46
C GLU A 605 16.59 6.99 28.06
N CYS A 606 17.79 7.11 28.63
CA CYS A 606 18.40 6.04 29.41
C CYS A 606 17.71 5.92 30.77
N ASP A 607 16.72 5.03 30.88
CA ASP A 607 16.00 4.72 32.12
C ASP A 607 16.99 4.25 33.21
N HIS A 608 17.30 5.12 34.17
CA HIS A 608 18.27 4.85 35.25
C HIS A 608 17.63 3.99 36.36
N ALA A 609 17.40 2.71 36.07
CA ALA A 609 17.10 1.71 37.09
C ALA A 609 18.38 1.42 37.92
N SER A 610 18.39 1.94 39.15
CA SER A 610 19.45 1.74 40.16
C SER A 610 19.28 0.44 40.94
#